data_AF-I3EF82-F1
#
_entry.id   AF-I3EF82-F1
#
_cell.length_a   1.000
_cell.length_b   1.000
_cell.length_c   1.000
_cell.angle_alpha   90.00
_cell.angle_beta   90.00
_cell.angle_gamma   90.00
#
_symmetry.space_group_name_H-M   'P 1'
#
loop_
_entity.id
_entity.type
_entity.pdbx_description
1 polymer ?
#
loop_
_entity_poly.entity_id
_entity_poly.type
_entity_poly.pdbx_seq_one_letter_code
_entity_poly.pdbx_strand_id
1 'polypeptide(L)'
;MNRLLLVYKIDTVIKSNEIVLACLTLSQNDSMTDTHPMIRFTSNIVGNNSINTVSIRRSVLQGVVYTGTQSLYTKINLPKKVWYNTAIDKEVYINTFYSVIEMGVPEVVINTLYVFIKSENKSKLSQDNPLLIKGLNQKIFLCIFKYNHMGYAHKLAEVLRLYYTPNDRIINTVVFYMWMIYMVMHKPEQTSLIQEIVLLTNGQFFCDMLEYMDTTGLTQESLTCLYRLKESLKDTSVPVDTIDQVSIIIHLCEEIVNNRKA
;
A
#
# COMPACT_ATOMS: atom_id res chain seq x y z
N MET A 1 -24.11 -12.76 -23.63
CA MET A 1 -24.58 -11.87 -22.53
C MET A 1 -24.50 -12.66 -21.23
N ASN A 2 -23.86 -12.14 -20.17
CA ASN A 2 -23.72 -12.87 -18.91
C ASN A 2 -25.04 -12.91 -18.16
N ARG A 3 -25.57 -14.11 -17.91
CA ARG A 3 -26.86 -14.32 -17.24
C ARG A 3 -26.90 -13.74 -15.81
N LEU A 4 -25.75 -13.62 -15.15
CA LEU A 4 -25.65 -12.98 -13.82
C LEU A 4 -26.10 -11.51 -13.83
N LEU A 5 -25.77 -10.76 -14.88
CA LEU A 5 -26.15 -9.34 -15.00
C LEU A 5 -27.65 -9.15 -15.32
N LEU A 6 -28.34 -10.23 -15.68
CA LEU A 6 -29.81 -10.24 -15.85
C LEU A 6 -30.55 -10.50 -14.53
N VAL A 7 -29.90 -11.16 -13.57
CA VAL A 7 -30.48 -11.51 -12.26
C VAL A 7 -30.14 -10.45 -11.21
N TYR A 8 -28.91 -9.92 -11.24
CA TYR A 8 -28.46 -8.85 -10.36
C TYR A 8 -28.09 -7.63 -11.20
N LYS A 9 -28.91 -6.58 -11.10
CA LYS A 9 -28.61 -5.32 -11.78
C LYS A 9 -27.45 -4.64 -11.03
N ILE A 10 -26.31 -4.56 -11.69
CA ILE A 10 -25.22 -3.70 -11.23
C ILE A 10 -25.64 -2.27 -11.59
N ASP A 11 -26.15 -1.56 -10.59
CA ASP A 11 -26.80 -0.26 -10.74
C ASP A 11 -25.91 0.92 -10.33
N THR A 12 -24.79 0.65 -9.65
CA THR A 12 -23.85 1.69 -9.22
C THR A 12 -22.43 1.45 -9.73
N VAL A 13 -21.69 2.56 -9.84
CA VAL A 13 -20.26 2.62 -10.17
C VAL A 13 -19.43 1.89 -9.13
N ILE A 14 -19.78 2.11 -7.85
CA ILE A 14 -19.08 1.54 -6.70
C ILE A 14 -19.15 0.01 -6.77
N LYS A 15 -20.36 -0.56 -6.90
CA LYS A 15 -20.55 -2.01 -7.04
C LYS A 15 -19.85 -2.57 -8.28
N SER A 16 -19.87 -1.82 -9.40
CA SER A 16 -19.17 -2.24 -10.62
C SER A 16 -17.66 -2.37 -10.39
N ASN A 17 -17.06 -1.39 -9.70
CA ASN A 17 -15.63 -1.40 -9.38
C ASN A 17 -15.28 -2.54 -8.43
N GLU A 18 -16.02 -2.67 -7.31
CA GLU A 18 -15.81 -3.74 -6.33
C GLU A 18 -15.86 -5.13 -6.97
N ILE A 19 -16.86 -5.38 -7.80
CA ILE A 19 -17.00 -6.67 -8.51
C ILE A 19 -15.85 -6.89 -9.48
N VAL A 20 -15.48 -5.88 -10.29
CA VAL A 20 -14.37 -6.02 -11.25
C VAL A 20 -13.05 -6.27 -10.53
N LEU A 21 -12.75 -5.49 -9.49
CA LEU A 21 -11.54 -5.66 -8.69
C LEU A 21 -11.53 -7.04 -8.02
N ALA A 22 -12.61 -7.46 -7.36
CA ALA A 22 -12.70 -8.76 -6.71
C ALA A 22 -12.49 -9.92 -7.69
N CYS A 23 -13.19 -9.91 -8.84
CA CYS A 23 -13.05 -10.93 -9.85
C CYS A 23 -11.61 -11.03 -10.38
N LEU A 24 -10.98 -9.91 -10.68
CA LEU A 24 -9.63 -9.89 -11.24
C LEU A 24 -8.58 -10.28 -10.21
N THR A 25 -8.72 -9.80 -8.98
CA THR A 25 -7.84 -10.18 -7.87
C THR A 25 -7.90 -11.68 -7.61
N LEU A 26 -9.10 -12.25 -7.50
CA LEU A 26 -9.29 -13.68 -7.26
C LEU A 26 -8.76 -14.55 -8.40
N SER A 27 -8.64 -13.98 -9.61
CA SER A 27 -8.15 -14.69 -10.79
C SER A 27 -6.64 -14.50 -11.03
N GLN A 28 -5.91 -13.78 -10.17
CA GLN A 28 -4.47 -13.49 -10.38
C GLN A 28 -3.59 -14.75 -10.34
N ASN A 29 -4.04 -15.82 -9.68
CA ASN A 29 -3.31 -17.08 -9.60
C ASN A 29 -3.56 -18.00 -10.80
N ASP A 30 -4.52 -17.65 -11.66
CA ASP A 30 -4.85 -18.43 -12.85
C ASP A 30 -4.14 -17.83 -14.07
N SER A 31 -3.72 -18.69 -15.00
CA SER A 31 -3.24 -18.25 -16.31
C SER A 31 -4.42 -17.70 -17.12
N MET A 32 -4.76 -16.43 -16.89
CA MET A 32 -5.87 -15.76 -17.55
C MET A 32 -5.55 -15.46 -19.03
N THR A 33 -6.50 -15.80 -19.90
CA THR A 33 -6.51 -15.39 -21.32
C THR A 33 -7.66 -14.42 -21.57
N ASP A 34 -7.68 -13.76 -22.73
CA ASP A 34 -8.77 -12.87 -23.15
C ASP A 34 -10.14 -13.56 -23.26
N THR A 35 -10.13 -14.90 -23.39
CA THR A 35 -11.35 -15.74 -23.41
C THR A 35 -11.78 -16.23 -22.02
N HIS A 36 -10.99 -15.99 -20.98
CA HIS A 36 -11.28 -16.45 -19.62
C HIS A 36 -12.66 -15.92 -19.14
N PRO A 37 -13.50 -16.76 -18.51
CA PRO A 37 -14.85 -16.34 -18.10
C PRO A 37 -14.86 -15.08 -17.24
N MET A 38 -13.89 -14.91 -16.34
CA MET A 38 -13.77 -13.70 -15.53
C MET A 38 -13.40 -12.47 -16.36
N ILE A 39 -12.48 -12.60 -17.32
CA ILE A 39 -12.13 -11.49 -18.24
C ILE A 39 -13.32 -11.10 -19.10
N ARG A 40 -14.08 -12.08 -19.62
CA ARG A 40 -15.31 -11.81 -20.37
C ARG A 40 -16.38 -11.17 -19.49
N PHE A 41 -16.47 -11.57 -18.23
CA PHE A 41 -17.43 -11.02 -17.28
C PHE A 41 -17.15 -9.56 -16.95
N THR A 42 -15.94 -9.27 -16.52
CA THR A 42 -15.51 -7.91 -16.21
C THR A 42 -15.45 -7.04 -17.46
N SER A 43 -15.11 -7.57 -18.64
CA SER A 43 -15.21 -6.83 -19.92
C SER A 43 -16.64 -6.37 -20.22
N ASN A 44 -17.65 -7.20 -19.92
CA ASN A 44 -19.04 -6.81 -20.11
C ASN A 44 -19.49 -5.75 -19.09
N ILE A 45 -18.92 -5.74 -17.87
CA ILE A 45 -19.16 -4.68 -16.89
C ILE A 45 -18.52 -3.38 -17.37
N VAL A 46 -17.24 -3.41 -17.74
CA VAL A 46 -16.50 -2.23 -18.20
C VAL A 46 -17.09 -1.66 -19.49
N GLY A 47 -17.53 -2.52 -20.41
CA GLY A 47 -18.12 -2.15 -21.70
C GLY A 47 -19.61 -1.83 -21.66
N ASN A 48 -20.26 -1.82 -20.50
CA ASN A 48 -21.69 -1.52 -20.40
C ASN A 48 -21.95 -0.02 -20.70
N ASN A 49 -22.85 0.26 -21.65
CA ASN A 49 -23.14 1.61 -22.15
C ASN A 49 -23.75 2.57 -21.11
N SER A 50 -24.29 2.08 -20.00
CA SER A 50 -24.75 2.93 -18.88
C SER A 50 -23.58 3.61 -18.13
N ILE A 51 -22.33 3.24 -18.43
CA ILE A 51 -21.09 3.70 -17.79
C ILE A 51 -20.34 4.71 -18.71
N ASN A 52 -21.03 5.38 -19.64
CA ASN A 52 -20.41 6.28 -20.62
C ASN A 52 -19.82 7.60 -20.06
N THR A 53 -19.97 7.89 -18.78
CA THR A 53 -19.29 9.02 -18.13
C THR A 53 -17.83 8.69 -17.82
N VAL A 54 -16.93 9.60 -18.20
CA VAL A 54 -15.47 9.46 -18.08
C VAL A 54 -15.04 9.08 -16.65
N SER A 55 -15.71 9.63 -15.64
CA SER A 55 -15.47 9.32 -14.22
C SER A 55 -15.77 7.85 -13.89
N ILE A 56 -16.88 7.31 -14.39
CA ILE A 56 -17.33 5.94 -14.11
C ILE A 56 -16.40 4.93 -14.77
N ARG A 57 -15.98 5.17 -16.01
CA ARG A 57 -15.00 4.30 -16.68
C ARG A 57 -13.69 4.27 -15.92
N ARG A 58 -13.17 5.40 -15.43
CA ARG A 58 -11.91 5.42 -14.68
C ARG A 58 -11.98 4.56 -13.43
N SER A 59 -13.06 4.65 -12.65
CA SER A 59 -13.22 3.82 -11.45
C SER A 59 -13.21 2.33 -11.76
N VAL A 60 -13.96 1.88 -12.77
CA VAL A 60 -14.04 0.44 -13.09
C VAL A 60 -12.77 -0.07 -13.81
N LEU A 61 -12.10 0.78 -14.60
CA LEU A 61 -10.84 0.44 -15.27
C LEU A 61 -9.67 0.29 -14.30
N GLN A 62 -9.76 0.81 -13.07
CA GLN A 62 -8.67 0.71 -12.13
C GLN A 62 -8.38 -0.72 -11.67
N GLY A 63 -9.41 -1.53 -11.41
CA GLY A 63 -9.20 -2.95 -11.12
C GLY A 63 -8.42 -3.64 -12.24
N VAL A 64 -8.70 -3.30 -13.49
CA VAL A 64 -7.96 -3.79 -14.67
C VAL A 64 -6.51 -3.30 -14.67
N VAL A 65 -6.30 -2.03 -14.32
CA VAL A 65 -4.97 -1.41 -14.30
C VAL A 65 -4.08 -2.01 -13.21
N TYR A 66 -4.56 -2.05 -11.97
CA TYR A 66 -3.79 -2.50 -10.81
C TYR A 66 -3.57 -4.00 -10.75
N THR A 67 -4.40 -4.78 -11.46
CA THR A 67 -4.18 -6.22 -11.62
C THR A 67 -3.25 -6.56 -12.78
N GLY A 68 -2.82 -5.57 -13.57
CA GLY A 68 -1.94 -5.79 -14.72
C GLY A 68 -2.60 -6.55 -15.87
N THR A 69 -3.93 -6.60 -15.91
CA THR A 69 -4.69 -7.42 -16.85
C THR A 69 -5.10 -6.64 -18.11
N GLN A 70 -4.60 -5.42 -18.33
CA GLN A 70 -5.04 -4.53 -19.40
C GLN A 70 -4.95 -5.18 -20.80
N SER A 71 -3.91 -5.99 -21.04
CA SER A 71 -3.70 -6.69 -22.32
C SER A 71 -4.79 -7.70 -22.66
N LEU A 72 -5.52 -8.19 -21.65
CA LEU A 72 -6.60 -9.17 -21.81
C LEU A 72 -7.91 -8.52 -22.26
N TYR A 73 -8.03 -7.19 -22.19
CA TYR A 73 -9.23 -6.43 -22.56
C TYR A 73 -9.15 -5.92 -24.01
N THR A 74 -8.94 -6.83 -24.96
CA THR A 74 -8.72 -6.53 -26.39
C THR A 74 -9.86 -5.77 -27.05
N LYS A 75 -11.08 -5.85 -26.51
CA LYS A 75 -12.28 -5.16 -27.02
C LYS A 75 -12.44 -3.73 -26.48
N ILE A 76 -11.63 -3.33 -25.50
CA ILE A 76 -11.65 -1.98 -24.92
C ILE A 76 -10.60 -1.14 -25.64
N ASN A 77 -11.02 -0.45 -26.70
CA ASN A 77 -10.14 0.43 -27.46
C ASN A 77 -10.02 1.80 -26.78
N LEU A 78 -9.09 1.93 -25.84
CA LEU A 78 -8.77 3.20 -25.16
C LEU A 78 -7.33 3.62 -25.44
N PRO A 79 -7.06 4.93 -25.65
CA PRO A 79 -5.69 5.42 -25.78
C PRO A 79 -4.84 5.08 -24.56
N LYS A 80 -3.55 4.76 -24.76
CA LYS A 80 -2.60 4.48 -23.66
C LYS A 80 -2.61 5.55 -22.56
N LYS A 81 -2.78 6.82 -22.94
CA LYS A 81 -2.89 7.96 -22.00
C LYS A 81 -4.06 7.82 -21.02
N VAL A 82 -5.18 7.24 -21.44
CA VAL A 82 -6.35 7.02 -20.57
C VAL A 82 -6.04 5.95 -19.51
N TRP A 83 -5.39 4.86 -19.91
CA TRP A 83 -4.94 3.82 -18.98
C TRP A 83 -3.95 4.37 -17.95
N TYR A 84 -2.96 5.14 -18.41
CA TYR A 84 -1.99 5.79 -17.54
C TYR A 84 -2.66 6.77 -16.57
N ASN A 85 -3.49 7.68 -17.07
CA ASN A 85 -4.18 8.66 -16.23
C ASN A 85 -5.08 7.99 -15.18
N THR A 86 -5.64 6.83 -15.50
CA THR A 86 -6.45 6.03 -14.56
C THR A 86 -5.60 5.49 -13.41
N ALA A 87 -4.32 5.15 -13.66
CA ALA A 87 -3.39 4.63 -12.65
C ALA A 87 -2.91 5.69 -11.63
N ILE A 88 -3.04 6.98 -11.95
CA ILE A 88 -2.53 8.09 -11.13
C ILE A 88 -3.63 9.03 -10.63
N ASP A 89 -4.89 8.72 -10.91
CA ASP A 89 -6.05 9.51 -10.48
C ASP A 89 -6.27 9.34 -8.97
N LYS A 90 -6.12 10.43 -8.20
CA LYS A 90 -6.04 10.44 -6.73
C LYS A 90 -7.25 9.83 -6.04
N GLU A 91 -8.42 10.37 -6.33
CA GLU A 91 -9.67 9.93 -5.70
C GLU A 91 -9.90 8.45 -5.98
N VAL A 92 -9.51 8.02 -7.17
CA VAL A 92 -9.80 6.70 -7.66
C VAL A 92 -8.81 5.69 -7.07
N TYR A 93 -7.49 5.93 -7.08
CA TYR A 93 -6.54 4.95 -6.55
C TYR A 93 -6.67 4.76 -5.03
N ILE A 94 -7.01 5.81 -4.26
CA ILE A 94 -7.23 5.69 -2.81
C ILE A 94 -8.32 4.66 -2.53
N ASN A 95 -9.45 4.76 -3.24
CA ASN A 95 -10.56 3.82 -3.11
C ASN A 95 -10.16 2.40 -3.52
N THR A 96 -9.32 2.26 -4.55
CA THR A 96 -8.78 0.96 -4.95
C THR A 96 -7.90 0.36 -3.86
N PHE A 97 -7.01 1.13 -3.23
CA PHE A 97 -6.21 0.59 -2.12
C PHE A 97 -7.08 0.13 -0.96
N TYR A 98 -8.11 0.90 -0.56
CA TYR A 98 -9.05 0.45 0.47
C TYR A 98 -9.71 -0.88 0.08
N SER A 99 -10.19 -0.99 -1.15
CA SER A 99 -10.85 -2.20 -1.64
C SER A 99 -9.89 -3.41 -1.70
N VAL A 100 -8.64 -3.21 -2.15
CA VAL A 100 -7.61 -4.26 -2.18
C VAL A 100 -7.23 -4.70 -0.75
N ILE A 101 -7.11 -3.76 0.18
CA ILE A 101 -6.78 -4.07 1.58
C ILE A 101 -7.90 -4.88 2.24
N GLU A 102 -9.17 -4.55 1.95
CA GLU A 102 -10.34 -5.29 2.46
C GLU A 102 -10.36 -6.75 2.03
N MET A 103 -9.76 -7.09 0.88
CA MET A 103 -9.59 -8.49 0.46
C MET A 103 -8.66 -9.27 1.39
N GLY A 104 -7.78 -8.59 2.13
CA GLY A 104 -6.91 -9.20 3.14
C GLY A 104 -5.84 -10.14 2.57
N VAL A 105 -5.47 -9.95 1.29
CA VAL A 105 -4.44 -10.72 0.57
C VAL A 105 -3.21 -9.82 0.32
N PRO A 106 -2.11 -9.98 1.08
CA PRO A 106 -0.98 -9.05 1.04
C PRO A 106 -0.25 -9.02 -0.32
N GLU A 107 -0.24 -10.13 -1.05
CA GLU A 107 0.35 -10.21 -2.39
C GLU A 107 -0.30 -9.22 -3.37
N VAL A 108 -1.63 -9.08 -3.28
CA VAL A 108 -2.40 -8.17 -4.13
C VAL A 108 -2.08 -6.72 -3.77
N VAL A 109 -1.92 -6.41 -2.48
CA VAL A 109 -1.48 -5.09 -2.00
C VAL A 109 -0.10 -4.75 -2.56
N ILE A 110 0.88 -5.67 -2.50
CA ILE A 110 2.22 -5.48 -3.06
C ILE A 110 2.18 -5.26 -4.56
N ASN A 111 1.41 -6.06 -5.30
CA ASN A 111 1.25 -5.90 -6.75
C ASN A 111 0.62 -4.53 -7.10
N THR A 112 -0.36 -4.10 -6.31
CA THR A 112 -1.02 -2.80 -6.46
C THR A 112 -0.04 -1.65 -6.20
N LEU A 113 0.78 -1.74 -5.13
CA LEU A 113 1.86 -0.79 -4.84
C LEU A 113 2.89 -0.75 -5.97
N TYR A 114 3.30 -1.91 -6.51
CA TYR A 114 4.22 -1.98 -7.63
C TYR A 114 3.69 -1.25 -8.86
N VAL A 115 2.43 -1.50 -9.24
CA VAL A 115 1.81 -0.80 -10.37
C VAL A 115 1.72 0.71 -10.10
N PHE A 116 1.35 1.12 -8.87
CA PHE A 116 1.31 2.53 -8.50
C PHE A 116 2.67 3.19 -8.64
N ILE A 117 3.70 2.66 -7.98
CA ILE A 117 5.05 3.22 -7.92
C ILE A 117 5.66 3.32 -9.33
N LYS A 118 5.50 2.26 -10.13
CA LYS A 118 5.93 2.23 -11.54
C LYS A 118 5.21 3.30 -12.38
N SER A 119 3.94 3.55 -12.11
CA SER A 119 3.13 4.51 -12.86
C SER A 119 3.33 5.95 -12.41
N GLU A 120 3.72 6.17 -11.16
CA GLU A 120 3.94 7.52 -10.62
C GLU A 120 5.11 8.20 -11.36
N ASN A 121 6.15 7.45 -11.75
CA ASN A 121 7.32 7.95 -12.49
C ASN A 121 7.89 9.27 -11.93
N LYS A 122 7.91 9.41 -10.60
CA LYS A 122 8.49 10.55 -9.89
C LYS A 122 9.76 10.11 -9.18
N SER A 123 10.74 11.00 -9.12
CA SER A 123 11.96 10.80 -8.33
C SER A 123 11.72 10.96 -6.82
N LYS A 124 10.53 11.42 -6.38
CA LYS A 124 10.17 11.66 -4.98
C LYS A 124 8.79 11.08 -4.70
N LEU A 125 8.54 10.68 -3.44
CA LEU A 125 7.19 10.35 -2.98
C LEU A 125 6.33 11.61 -3.06
N SER A 126 5.22 11.54 -3.80
CA SER A 126 4.17 12.55 -3.70
C SER A 126 3.53 12.48 -2.31
N GLN A 127 3.03 13.60 -1.78
CA GLN A 127 2.17 13.57 -0.58
C GLN A 127 0.93 12.69 -0.79
N ASP A 128 0.57 12.51 -2.04
CA ASP A 128 -0.49 11.61 -2.52
C ASP A 128 -0.04 10.13 -2.59
N ASN A 129 1.17 9.78 -2.20
CA ASN A 129 1.60 8.39 -2.23
C ASN A 129 0.83 7.59 -1.16
N PRO A 130 0.26 6.41 -1.46
CA PRO A 130 -0.45 5.56 -0.51
C PRO A 130 0.35 5.23 0.76
N LEU A 131 1.68 5.19 0.65
CA LEU A 131 2.59 4.94 1.77
C LEU A 131 2.78 6.17 2.68
N LEU A 132 2.35 7.36 2.26
CA LEU A 132 2.39 8.60 3.05
C LEU A 132 0.98 9.05 3.51
N ILE A 133 -0.09 8.55 2.90
CA ILE A 133 -1.45 8.92 3.31
C ILE A 133 -1.75 8.32 4.68
N LYS A 134 -1.99 9.19 5.67
CA LYS A 134 -2.36 8.82 7.04
C LYS A 134 -3.57 7.88 7.05
N GLY A 135 -3.54 6.86 7.89
CA GLY A 135 -4.57 5.81 7.96
C GLY A 135 -4.47 4.78 6.83
N LEU A 136 -4.29 5.19 5.57
CA LEU A 136 -4.08 4.27 4.46
C LEU A 136 -2.76 3.51 4.61
N ASN A 137 -1.67 4.22 4.90
CA ASN A 137 -0.37 3.63 5.18
C ASN A 137 -0.44 2.61 6.34
N GLN A 138 -1.16 2.94 7.42
CA GLN A 138 -1.33 2.03 8.55
C GLN A 138 -2.11 0.77 8.14
N LYS A 139 -3.16 0.90 7.34
CA LYS A 139 -3.92 -0.24 6.81
C LYS A 139 -3.09 -1.11 5.87
N ILE A 140 -2.25 -0.50 5.03
CA ILE A 140 -1.26 -1.21 4.20
C ILE A 140 -0.32 -2.01 5.10
N PHE A 141 0.28 -1.36 6.11
CA PHE A 141 1.15 -2.01 7.10
C PHE A 141 0.46 -3.23 7.74
N LEU A 142 -0.75 -3.06 8.27
CA LEU A 142 -1.50 -4.14 8.93
C LEU A 142 -1.78 -5.32 7.97
N CYS A 143 -2.04 -5.03 6.69
CA CYS A 143 -2.22 -6.07 5.68
C CYS A 143 -0.89 -6.80 5.41
N ILE A 144 0.18 -6.05 5.14
CA ILE A 144 1.51 -6.59 4.80
C ILE A 144 2.06 -7.50 5.91
N PHE A 145 1.88 -7.13 7.18
CA PHE A 145 2.38 -7.87 8.33
C PHE A 145 1.34 -8.79 8.99
N LYS A 146 0.24 -9.09 8.29
CA LYS A 146 -0.82 -10.00 8.77
C LYS A 146 -0.27 -11.35 9.23
N TYR A 147 0.74 -11.88 8.53
CA TYR A 147 1.34 -13.18 8.80
C TYR A 147 2.67 -13.10 9.56
N ASN A 148 3.01 -11.95 10.17
CA ASN A 148 4.23 -11.75 10.96
C ASN A 148 5.51 -12.20 10.25
N HIS A 149 5.71 -11.81 8.99
CA HIS A 149 6.94 -12.10 8.26
C HIS A 149 7.39 -10.91 7.40
N MET A 150 8.69 -10.86 7.08
CA MET A 150 9.30 -9.76 6.31
C MET A 150 9.21 -9.91 4.79
N GLY A 151 8.80 -11.08 4.27
CA GLY A 151 8.81 -11.38 2.83
C GLY A 151 8.18 -10.30 1.93
N TYR A 152 7.03 -9.72 2.31
CA TYR A 152 6.40 -8.65 1.53
C TYR A 152 7.06 -7.28 1.73
N ALA A 153 7.60 -7.00 2.92
CA ALA A 153 8.35 -5.77 3.19
C ALA A 153 9.66 -5.71 2.37
N HIS A 154 10.37 -6.84 2.24
CA HIS A 154 11.53 -6.95 1.37
C HIS A 154 11.18 -6.72 -0.10
N LYS A 155 10.09 -7.32 -0.59
CA LYS A 155 9.60 -7.06 -1.96
C LYS A 155 9.31 -5.58 -2.17
N LEU A 156 8.66 -4.91 -1.21
CA LEU A 156 8.43 -3.47 -1.30
C LEU A 156 9.74 -2.66 -1.32
N ALA A 157 10.70 -2.99 -0.46
CA ALA A 157 12.00 -2.32 -0.42
C ALA A 157 12.74 -2.41 -1.77
N GLU A 158 12.67 -3.57 -2.43
CA GLU A 158 13.24 -3.76 -3.76
C GLU A 158 12.56 -2.88 -4.82
N VAL A 159 11.23 -2.80 -4.79
CA VAL A 159 10.45 -1.94 -5.69
C VAL A 159 10.78 -0.47 -5.47
N LEU A 160 10.84 -0.02 -4.22
CA LEU A 160 11.19 1.36 -3.88
C LEU A 160 12.60 1.71 -4.38
N ARG A 161 13.57 0.82 -4.17
CA ARG A 161 14.95 1.00 -4.66
C ARG A 161 15.04 1.09 -6.18
N LEU A 162 14.24 0.27 -6.88
CA LEU A 162 14.24 0.22 -8.33
C LEU A 162 13.68 1.49 -8.98
N TYR A 163 12.61 2.06 -8.42
CA TYR A 163 11.89 3.16 -9.06
C TYR A 163 12.20 4.55 -8.48
N TYR A 164 12.72 4.61 -7.25
CA TYR A 164 13.10 5.87 -6.62
C TYR A 164 14.62 6.01 -6.44
N THR A 165 15.43 5.35 -7.27
CA THR A 165 16.90 5.24 -7.14
C THR A 165 17.68 6.51 -6.75
N PRO A 166 17.36 7.75 -7.20
CA PRO A 166 18.08 8.93 -6.72
C PRO A 166 17.75 9.34 -5.27
N ASN A 167 16.62 8.90 -4.71
CA ASN A 167 16.15 9.22 -3.36
C ASN A 167 15.76 7.95 -2.57
N ASP A 168 16.23 6.77 -3.00
CA ASP A 168 15.81 5.46 -2.47
C ASP A 168 16.04 5.37 -0.96
N ARG A 169 17.18 5.88 -0.50
CA ARG A 169 17.56 5.98 0.91
C ARG A 169 16.54 6.75 1.70
N ILE A 170 16.16 7.94 1.26
CA ILE A 170 15.19 8.79 1.97
C ILE A 170 13.82 8.11 1.99
N ILE A 171 13.42 7.52 0.87
CA ILE A 171 12.07 6.95 0.69
C ILE A 171 11.89 5.66 1.49
N ASN A 172 12.86 4.74 1.43
CA ASN A 172 12.87 3.55 2.27
C ASN A 172 12.88 3.94 3.76
N THR A 173 13.70 4.93 4.11
CA THR A 173 13.82 5.41 5.49
C THR A 173 12.48 5.95 6.01
N VAL A 174 11.78 6.79 5.23
CA VAL A 174 10.46 7.30 5.59
C VAL A 174 9.48 6.16 5.83
N VAL A 175 9.34 5.24 4.86
CA VAL A 175 8.34 4.16 4.95
C VAL A 175 8.65 3.21 6.12
N PHE A 176 9.89 2.76 6.25
CA PHE A 176 10.24 1.72 7.24
C PHE A 176 10.36 2.26 8.66
N TYR A 177 10.70 3.55 8.88
CA TYR A 177 10.57 4.13 10.22
C TYR A 177 9.10 4.26 10.64
N MET A 178 8.20 4.65 9.74
CA MET A 178 6.77 4.67 10.06
C MET A 178 6.25 3.28 10.40
N TRP A 179 6.67 2.26 9.64
CA TRP A 179 6.26 0.88 9.87
C TRP A 179 6.89 0.29 11.13
N MET A 180 8.10 0.70 11.51
CA MET A 180 8.69 0.35 12.81
C MET A 180 7.83 0.88 13.96
N ILE A 181 7.37 2.14 13.86
CA ILE A 181 6.47 2.74 14.85
C ILE A 181 5.13 1.98 14.89
N TYR A 182 4.54 1.64 13.74
CA TYR A 182 3.33 0.82 13.72
C TYR A 182 3.55 -0.59 14.28
N MET A 183 4.73 -1.19 14.10
CA MET A 183 5.05 -2.50 14.66
C MET A 183 5.10 -2.44 16.19
N VAL A 184 5.74 -1.43 16.80
CA VAL A 184 5.74 -1.29 18.27
C VAL A 184 4.37 -0.92 18.84
N MET A 185 3.47 -0.35 18.03
CA MET A 185 2.09 -0.04 18.43
C MET A 185 1.19 -1.28 18.40
N HIS A 186 1.27 -2.08 17.34
CA HIS A 186 0.30 -3.14 17.05
C HIS A 186 0.82 -4.54 17.37
N LYS A 187 2.13 -4.72 17.46
CA LYS A 187 2.81 -6.02 17.59
C LYS A 187 4.08 -5.89 18.47
N PRO A 188 4.01 -5.31 19.67
CA PRO A 188 5.18 -5.06 20.53
C PRO A 188 5.92 -6.35 20.93
N GLU A 189 5.27 -7.51 20.85
CA GLU A 189 5.85 -8.81 21.13
C GLU A 189 6.75 -9.35 20.00
N GLN A 190 6.63 -8.82 18.78
CA GLN A 190 7.39 -9.27 17.60
C GLN A 190 8.75 -8.59 17.49
N THR A 191 9.58 -8.70 18.53
CA THR A 191 10.86 -7.97 18.65
C THR A 191 11.84 -8.24 17.51
N SER A 192 11.93 -9.48 17.02
CA SER A 192 12.76 -9.83 15.86
C SER A 192 12.31 -9.11 14.59
N LEU A 193 11.01 -9.08 14.31
CA LEU A 193 10.46 -8.36 13.17
C LEU A 193 10.70 -6.85 13.28
N ILE A 194 10.57 -6.28 14.48
CA ILE A 194 10.85 -4.86 14.70
C ILE A 194 12.31 -4.55 14.36
N GLN A 195 13.25 -5.40 14.81
CA GLN A 195 14.67 -5.26 14.46
C GLN A 195 14.91 -5.37 12.96
N GLU A 196 14.31 -6.36 12.29
CA GLU A 196 14.45 -6.54 10.83
C GLU A 196 13.92 -5.33 10.04
N ILE A 197 12.82 -4.69 10.49
CA ILE A 197 12.33 -3.45 9.87
C ILE A 197 13.34 -2.31 10.04
N VAL A 198 13.94 -2.17 11.22
CA VAL A 198 14.99 -1.16 11.45
C VAL A 198 16.16 -1.36 10.49
N LEU A 199 16.53 -2.60 10.19
CA LEU A 199 17.60 -2.90 9.22
C LEU A 199 17.25 -2.53 7.78
N LEU A 200 15.97 -2.32 7.46
CA LEU A 200 15.54 -1.80 6.15
C LEU A 200 15.61 -0.27 6.05
N THR A 201 15.82 0.44 7.15
CA THR A 201 16.04 1.89 7.11
C THR A 201 17.47 2.16 6.64
N ASN A 202 17.64 3.18 5.80
CA ASN A 202 18.93 3.50 5.19
C ASN A 202 19.14 5.01 5.14
N GLY A 203 19.01 5.65 6.30
CA GLY A 203 19.04 7.11 6.42
C GLY A 203 18.54 7.62 7.76
N GLN A 204 18.43 8.95 7.81
CA GLN A 204 18.01 9.69 9.01
C GLN A 204 16.48 9.82 9.08
N PHE A 205 15.97 9.75 10.30
CA PHE A 205 14.60 10.08 10.64
C PHE A 205 14.43 11.61 10.58
N PHE A 206 13.30 12.07 10.05
CA PHE A 206 12.96 13.49 9.99
C PHE A 206 11.63 13.69 10.73
N CYS A 207 11.53 14.72 11.59
CA CYS A 207 10.34 14.94 12.42
C CYS A 207 9.04 15.08 11.60
N ASP A 208 9.13 15.66 10.40
CA ASP A 208 8.00 15.81 9.46
C ASP A 208 7.36 14.46 9.07
N MET A 209 8.06 13.33 9.27
CA MET A 209 7.48 11.99 9.08
C MET A 209 6.26 11.74 9.99
N LEU A 210 6.18 12.42 11.15
CA LEU A 210 5.04 12.32 12.06
C LEU A 210 3.73 12.81 11.44
N GLU A 211 3.79 13.73 10.46
CA GLU A 211 2.60 14.24 9.75
C GLU A 211 1.89 13.13 8.96
N TYR A 212 2.64 12.15 8.48
CA TYR A 212 2.16 11.03 7.67
C TYR A 212 1.76 9.80 8.51
N MET A 213 1.95 9.86 9.84
CA MET A 213 1.69 8.75 10.74
C MET A 213 0.39 8.89 11.53
N ASP A 214 -0.28 7.75 11.73
CA ASP A 214 -1.28 7.63 12.76
C ASP A 214 -0.66 7.23 14.10
N THR A 215 -0.40 8.23 14.93
CA THR A 215 0.20 8.06 16.26
C THR A 215 -0.83 7.81 17.35
N THR A 216 -2.14 7.76 17.05
CA THR A 216 -3.21 7.67 18.07
C THR A 216 -3.09 6.45 18.97
N GLY A 217 -2.57 5.34 18.46
CA GLY A 217 -2.30 4.12 19.22
C GLY A 217 -0.97 4.07 19.98
N LEU A 218 -0.17 5.15 20.00
CA LEU A 218 1.05 5.19 20.82
C LEU A 218 0.71 5.17 22.31
N THR A 219 1.31 4.22 23.03
CA THR A 219 1.11 4.02 24.47
C THR A 219 2.45 3.93 25.21
N GLN A 220 2.38 3.86 26.55
CA GLN A 220 3.55 3.58 27.38
C GLN A 220 4.19 2.21 27.07
N GLU A 221 3.40 1.25 26.61
CA GLU A 221 3.89 -0.06 26.18
C GLU A 221 4.72 0.07 24.89
N SER A 222 4.26 0.86 23.92
CA SER A 222 5.03 1.17 22.71
C SER A 222 6.37 1.81 23.04
N LEU A 223 6.41 2.76 24.00
CA LEU A 223 7.65 3.36 24.48
C LEU A 223 8.58 2.32 25.12
N THR A 224 8.04 1.46 25.97
CA THR A 224 8.81 0.38 26.60
C THR A 224 9.41 -0.55 25.56
N CYS A 225 8.65 -0.86 24.49
CA CYS A 225 9.14 -1.64 23.36
C CYS A 225 10.27 -0.94 22.61
N LEU A 226 10.16 0.37 22.34
CA LEU A 226 11.23 1.16 21.70
C LEU A 226 12.50 1.22 22.55
N TYR A 227 12.38 1.37 23.87
CA TYR A 227 13.52 1.31 24.79
C TYR A 227 14.24 -0.04 24.73
N ARG A 228 13.48 -1.15 24.76
CA ARG A 228 14.04 -2.50 24.61
C ARG A 228 14.72 -2.70 23.25
N LEU A 229 14.10 -2.19 22.18
CA LEU A 229 14.67 -2.21 20.85
C LEU A 229 16.03 -1.49 20.83
N LYS A 230 16.08 -0.26 21.35
CA LYS A 230 17.33 0.52 21.44
C LYS A 230 18.43 -0.24 22.16
N GLU A 231 18.13 -0.86 23.31
CA GLU A 231 19.12 -1.65 24.04
C GLU A 231 19.60 -2.86 23.22
N SER A 232 18.67 -3.59 22.58
CA SER A 232 19.01 -4.75 21.75
C SER A 232 19.87 -4.40 20.51
N LEU A 233 19.78 -3.16 20.03
CA LEU A 233 20.58 -2.67 18.92
C LEU A 233 22.04 -2.39 19.30
N LYS A 234 22.34 -2.19 20.60
CA LYS A 234 23.73 -2.00 21.08
C LYS A 234 24.55 -3.29 21.00
N ASP A 235 23.87 -4.42 21.14
CA ASP A 235 24.48 -5.75 21.11
C ASP A 235 24.60 -6.32 19.68
N THR A 236 23.99 -5.66 18.70
CA THR A 236 24.08 -6.02 17.29
C THR A 236 25.05 -5.11 16.55
N SER A 237 25.68 -5.60 15.47
CA SER A 237 26.64 -4.85 14.65
C SER A 237 25.98 -3.80 13.75
N VAL A 238 24.96 -3.11 14.26
CA VAL A 238 24.18 -2.10 13.55
C VAL A 238 24.93 -0.76 13.60
N PRO A 239 24.86 0.09 12.56
CA PRO A 239 25.49 1.41 12.62
C PRO A 239 25.05 2.22 13.83
N VAL A 240 25.99 2.92 14.47
CA VAL A 240 25.72 3.82 15.62
C VAL A 240 24.64 4.84 15.27
N ASP A 241 24.67 5.36 14.04
CA ASP A 241 23.66 6.27 13.50
C ASP A 241 22.23 5.74 13.67
N THR A 242 22.01 4.42 13.51
CA THR A 242 20.69 3.79 13.66
C THR A 242 20.21 3.84 15.11
N ILE A 243 21.11 3.62 16.08
CA ILE A 243 20.79 3.71 17.52
C ILE A 243 20.43 5.15 17.89
N ASP A 244 21.12 6.13 17.31
CA ASP A 244 20.83 7.54 17.50
C ASP A 244 19.48 7.92 16.90
N GLN A 245 19.15 7.40 15.71
CA GLN A 245 17.81 7.61 15.12
C GLN A 245 16.70 7.03 15.99
N VAL A 246 16.87 5.82 16.54
CA VAL A 246 15.88 5.24 17.46
C VAL A 246 15.75 6.09 18.74
N SER A 247 16.84 6.69 19.22
CA SER A 247 16.80 7.60 20.37
C SER A 247 15.98 8.87 20.09
N ILE A 248 16.13 9.46 18.90
CA ILE A 248 15.33 10.60 18.46
C ILE A 248 13.84 10.21 18.41
N ILE A 249 13.53 9.04 17.84
CA ILE A 249 12.16 8.54 17.73
C ILE A 249 11.54 8.31 19.12
N ILE A 250 12.30 7.76 20.07
CA ILE A 250 11.85 7.59 21.46
C ILE A 250 11.43 8.94 22.04
N HIS A 251 12.29 9.96 21.99
CA HIS A 251 11.98 11.27 22.55
C HIS A 251 10.73 11.91 21.94
N LEU A 252 10.55 11.81 20.62
CA LEU A 252 9.34 12.29 19.95
C LEU A 252 8.09 11.52 20.38
N CYS A 253 8.19 10.20 20.53
CA CYS A 253 7.08 9.39 21.01
C CYS A 253 6.73 9.70 22.47
N GLU A 254 7.72 10.01 23.32
CA GLU A 254 7.51 10.42 24.71
C GLU A 254 6.71 11.70 24.80
N GLU A 255 7.06 12.72 24.02
CA GLU A 255 6.31 13.98 23.94
C GLU A 255 4.85 13.72 23.55
N ILE A 256 4.61 12.88 22.53
CA ILE A 256 3.24 12.55 22.09
C ILE A 256 2.46 11.83 23.20
N VAL A 257 3.06 10.86 23.88
CA VAL A 257 2.40 10.09 24.94
C VAL A 257 2.13 10.95 26.17
N ASN A 258 3.05 11.84 26.54
CA ASN A 258 2.93 12.73 27.69
C ASN A 258 1.90 13.83 27.46
N ASN A 259 1.88 14.44 26.27
CA ASN A 259 0.91 15.48 25.90
C ASN A 259 -0.54 14.97 25.86
N ARG A 260 -0.78 13.66 25.80
CA ARG A 260 -2.12 13.07 25.90
C ARG A 260 -2.60 12.84 27.33
N LYS A 261 -1.69 12.85 28.29
CA LYS A 261 -1.99 12.65 29.73
C LYS A 261 -2.26 13.97 30.46
N ALA A 262 -1.87 15.10 29.86
CA ALA A 262 -2.12 16.46 30.35
C ALA A 262 -3.49 16.97 29.89
#